data_AF-X8J6Q2-F1
#
_entry.id   AF-X8J6Q2-F1
#
_cell.length_a   1.000
_cell.length_b   1.000
_cell.length_c   1.000
_cell.angle_alpha   90.00
_cell.angle_beta   90.00
_cell.angle_gamma   90.00
#
_symmetry.space_group_name_H-M   'P 1'
#
loop_
_entity.id
_entity.type
_entity.pdbx_description
1 polymer ?
#
loop_
_entity_poly.entity_id
_entity_poly.type
_entity_poly.pdbx_seq_one_letter_code
_entity_poly.pdbx_strand_id
1 'polypeptide(L)'
;MRLSTIIGSVAVLGATFVAASDVIDLNNDSFKATVEGDDLTLVEFFAPWCGHCKALAPEYEQAATTLKAAGIKLAKVDCTENADLCQANDVGGYPTLKVFRNGKPKEYSGPRKADGIVSYMKKQSLPALTTLTCDSHTNFTKEDKVVVVAYVNSESDELAKAIQAAADDHRDDYLFGITTDADAIKEAGVTAPALVIYKSFDEGRVDHPVDIIKSATPESLVSFIKENSVPLLDEVSGENYANYAQSGHPLAYLFLDPTQSHKDAKIAELTPIAKKYKGKVNFVWIDAIKYAEHGKALNLLEAKWPAFVIDDMPNSLKFPHDQSGDLTADSVSSHIDAYLSGGLKPMLKSDPVPESNDGPVLTLVGSQFDEIVFDDSKDVLAEFYAPWCGHCKRLAPTWDQLGEQYTSQKDKLTILKMDATTNDLPASAGFKITGFPAIKFKPAGSKTFVDYEGDRSLESLTEFIHTNAKNNLTQPKPTTSEAATETATSTSTSTSTSEAATPTAGHDHEEL
;
A
#
# COMPACT_ATOMS: atom_id res chain seq x y z
N MET A 1 28.35 -4.77 79.98
CA MET A 1 27.40 -5.90 79.86
C MET A 1 26.70 -5.77 78.52
N ARG A 2 26.81 -6.79 77.67
CA ARG A 2 26.24 -6.83 76.32
C ARG A 2 24.73 -7.12 76.41
N LEU A 3 23.89 -6.30 75.77
CA LEU A 3 22.51 -6.68 75.46
C LEU A 3 22.47 -7.12 73.99
N SER A 4 22.12 -8.39 73.77
CA SER A 4 21.82 -8.97 72.47
C SER A 4 20.34 -8.81 72.19
N THR A 5 19.98 -8.17 71.07
CA THR A 5 18.61 -8.14 70.55
C THR A 5 18.57 -9.02 69.30
N ILE A 6 17.80 -10.10 69.35
CA ILE A 6 17.54 -11.01 68.23
C ILE A 6 16.38 -10.40 67.42
N ILE A 7 16.64 -10.02 66.17
CA ILE A 7 15.59 -9.67 65.20
C ILE A 7 15.38 -10.90 64.32
N GLY A 8 14.21 -11.53 64.45
CA GLY A 8 13.79 -12.63 63.58
C GLY A 8 13.36 -12.10 62.21
N SER A 9 14.00 -12.61 61.16
CA SER A 9 13.60 -12.36 59.76
C SER A 9 12.44 -13.28 59.39
N VAL A 10 11.28 -12.70 59.04
CA VAL A 10 10.19 -13.40 58.35
C VAL A 10 10.40 -13.17 56.85
N ALA A 11 10.76 -14.22 56.12
CA ALA A 11 10.78 -14.22 54.66
C ALA A 11 9.36 -14.44 54.14
N VAL A 12 8.79 -13.43 53.50
CA VAL A 12 7.55 -13.56 52.72
C VAL A 12 7.92 -14.09 51.34
N LEU A 13 7.66 -15.36 51.07
CA LEU A 13 7.66 -15.89 49.70
C LEU A 13 6.40 -15.38 48.99
N GLY A 14 6.56 -14.43 48.07
CA GLY A 14 5.55 -14.10 47.09
C GLY A 14 5.52 -15.18 46.02
N ALA A 15 4.51 -16.05 46.05
CA ALA A 15 4.20 -16.94 44.94
C ALA A 15 3.58 -16.11 43.80
N THR A 16 4.31 -15.91 42.72
CA THR A 16 3.77 -15.41 41.46
C THR A 16 2.91 -16.51 40.83
N PHE A 17 1.59 -16.38 40.91
CA PHE A 17 0.68 -17.19 40.11
C PHE A 17 0.86 -16.80 38.63
N VAL A 18 1.49 -17.67 37.84
CA VAL A 18 1.41 -17.60 36.38
C VAL A 18 0.03 -18.13 36.01
N ALA A 19 -0.88 -17.25 35.61
CA ALA A 19 -2.15 -17.67 35.03
C ALA A 19 -1.87 -18.45 33.74
N ALA A 20 -2.53 -19.59 33.54
CA ALA A 20 -2.46 -20.32 32.28
C ALA A 20 -3.00 -19.42 31.15
N SER A 21 -2.31 -19.38 30.01
CA SER A 21 -2.73 -18.64 28.82
C SER A 21 -4.10 -19.15 28.33
N ASP A 22 -4.94 -18.24 27.89
CA ASP A 22 -6.24 -18.55 27.26
C ASP A 22 -6.11 -18.68 25.73
N VAL A 23 -4.92 -18.44 25.17
CA VAL A 23 -4.60 -18.69 23.76
C VAL A 23 -4.15 -20.13 23.57
N ILE A 24 -4.77 -20.83 22.62
CA ILE A 24 -4.50 -22.24 22.36
C ILE A 24 -3.24 -22.37 21.49
N ASP A 25 -2.22 -23.09 21.99
CA ASP A 25 -1.06 -23.47 21.18
C ASP A 25 -1.42 -24.61 20.23
N LEU A 26 -1.36 -24.33 18.93
CA LEU A 26 -1.62 -25.30 17.87
C LEU A 26 -0.32 -25.75 17.18
N ASN A 27 -0.28 -27.02 16.82
CA ASN A 27 0.80 -27.64 16.04
C ASN A 27 0.19 -28.52 14.93
N ASN A 28 1.04 -29.20 14.17
CA ASN A 28 0.62 -30.10 13.08
C ASN A 28 -0.44 -31.14 13.51
N ASP A 29 -0.38 -31.65 14.74
CA ASP A 29 -1.26 -32.71 15.23
C ASP A 29 -2.61 -32.17 15.76
N SER A 30 -2.60 -31.00 16.40
CA SER A 30 -3.79 -30.42 17.03
C SER A 30 -4.59 -29.49 16.12
N PHE A 31 -3.94 -28.88 15.13
CA PHE A 31 -4.53 -27.80 14.32
C PHE A 31 -5.85 -28.22 13.67
N LYS A 32 -5.83 -29.32 12.91
CA LYS A 32 -6.99 -29.78 12.14
C LYS A 32 -8.20 -30.06 13.04
N ALA A 33 -7.97 -30.77 14.15
CA ALA A 33 -9.02 -31.12 15.09
C ALA A 33 -9.66 -29.88 15.75
N THR A 34 -8.87 -28.84 16.01
CA THR A 34 -9.38 -27.57 16.54
C THR A 34 -10.15 -26.79 15.48
N VAL A 35 -9.56 -26.51 14.32
CA VAL A 35 -10.17 -25.59 13.34
C VAL A 35 -11.36 -26.19 12.58
N GLU A 36 -11.39 -27.51 12.37
CA GLU A 36 -12.54 -28.20 11.76
C GLU A 36 -13.64 -28.54 12.77
N GLY A 37 -13.27 -28.70 14.05
CA GLY A 37 -14.21 -29.05 15.12
C GLY A 37 -14.96 -27.85 15.72
N ASP A 38 -14.60 -26.62 15.34
CA ASP A 38 -15.16 -25.39 15.87
C ASP A 38 -15.84 -24.54 14.80
N ASP A 39 -16.96 -23.92 15.18
CA ASP A 39 -17.72 -23.02 14.30
C ASP A 39 -16.92 -21.74 13.97
N LEU A 40 -16.09 -21.26 14.91
CA LEU A 40 -15.32 -20.03 14.76
C LEU A 40 -14.05 -20.04 15.63
N THR A 41 -12.88 -19.92 14.98
CA THR A 41 -11.58 -19.77 15.66
C THR A 41 -10.74 -18.70 14.96
N LEU A 42 -10.08 -17.81 15.72
CA LEU A 42 -9.03 -16.94 15.18
C LEU A 42 -7.68 -17.59 15.44
N VAL A 43 -6.81 -17.67 14.42
CA VAL A 43 -5.47 -18.24 14.54
C VAL A 43 -4.42 -17.20 14.16
N GLU A 44 -3.43 -17.00 15.03
CA GLU A 44 -2.20 -16.25 14.77
C GLU A 44 -1.08 -17.18 14.29
N PHE A 45 -0.55 -16.93 13.10
CA PHE A 45 0.67 -17.54 12.59
C PHE A 45 1.84 -16.57 12.83
N PHE A 46 2.80 -16.98 13.66
CA PHE A 46 3.83 -16.09 14.17
C PHE A 46 5.23 -16.72 14.13
N ALA A 47 6.24 -15.88 14.42
CA ALA A 47 7.60 -16.31 14.72
C ALA A 47 8.11 -15.60 15.99
N PRO A 48 8.82 -16.30 16.90
CA PRO A 48 9.24 -15.74 18.19
C PRO A 48 10.16 -14.51 18.09
N TRP A 49 10.86 -14.37 16.98
CA TRP A 49 11.79 -13.25 16.73
C TRP A 49 11.10 -12.02 16.10
N CYS A 50 9.87 -12.13 15.62
CA CYS A 50 9.19 -11.04 14.92
C CYS A 50 8.70 -9.96 15.90
N GLY A 51 9.13 -8.71 15.67
CA GLY A 51 8.75 -7.56 16.51
C GLY A 51 7.25 -7.28 16.54
N HIS A 52 6.56 -7.38 15.39
CA HIS A 52 5.11 -7.17 15.32
C HIS A 52 4.33 -8.27 16.06
N CYS A 53 4.81 -9.51 16.06
CA CYS A 53 4.19 -10.61 16.82
C CYS A 53 4.33 -10.36 18.33
N LYS A 54 5.51 -9.94 18.78
CA LYS A 54 5.74 -9.57 20.20
C LYS A 54 4.83 -8.42 20.65
N ALA A 55 4.55 -7.47 19.76
CA ALA A 55 3.64 -6.36 20.06
C ALA A 55 2.17 -6.79 20.12
N LEU A 56 1.77 -7.77 19.29
CA LEU A 56 0.41 -8.31 19.25
C LEU A 56 0.11 -9.27 20.40
N ALA A 57 1.07 -10.10 20.82
CA ALA A 57 0.90 -11.13 21.84
C ALA A 57 0.11 -10.70 23.10
N PRO A 58 0.42 -9.56 23.79
CA PRO A 58 -0.36 -9.16 24.96
C PRO A 58 -1.81 -8.77 24.63
N GLU A 59 -2.06 -8.15 23.47
CA GLU A 59 -3.40 -7.79 23.01
C GLU A 59 -4.20 -9.04 22.64
N TYR A 60 -3.55 -10.02 22.05
CA TYR A 60 -4.14 -11.30 21.65
C TYR A 60 -4.55 -12.15 22.86
N GLU A 61 -3.71 -12.20 23.90
CA GLU A 61 -4.04 -12.86 25.18
C GLU A 61 -5.24 -12.21 25.89
N GLN A 62 -5.27 -10.87 25.93
CA GLN A 62 -6.40 -10.13 26.51
C GLN A 62 -7.70 -10.39 25.73
N ALA A 63 -7.62 -10.41 24.41
CA ALA A 63 -8.77 -10.75 23.56
C ALA A 63 -9.25 -12.18 23.80
N ALA A 64 -8.32 -13.15 23.89
CA ALA A 64 -8.64 -14.56 24.13
C ALA A 64 -9.37 -14.75 25.47
N THR A 65 -8.85 -14.13 26.53
CA THR A 65 -9.46 -14.13 27.87
C THR A 65 -10.90 -13.60 27.82
N THR A 66 -11.13 -12.51 27.08
CA THR A 66 -12.44 -11.87 26.97
C THR A 66 -13.43 -12.72 26.15
N LEU A 67 -12.96 -13.31 25.04
CA LEU A 67 -13.76 -14.06 24.09
C LEU A 67 -14.11 -15.47 24.57
N LYS A 68 -13.34 -16.03 25.52
CA LYS A 68 -13.61 -17.32 26.16
C LYS A 68 -15.02 -17.40 26.75
N ALA A 69 -15.52 -16.32 27.35
CA ALA A 69 -16.88 -16.26 27.90
C ALA A 69 -17.98 -16.34 26.83
N ALA A 70 -17.67 -15.97 25.59
CA ALA A 70 -18.54 -16.08 24.43
C ALA A 70 -18.34 -17.39 23.64
N GLY A 71 -17.49 -18.31 24.13
CA GLY A 71 -17.19 -19.57 23.45
C GLY A 71 -16.34 -19.42 22.18
N ILE A 72 -15.73 -18.25 21.95
CA ILE A 72 -14.92 -17.99 20.76
C ILE A 72 -13.45 -18.25 21.08
N LYS A 73 -12.79 -19.08 20.27
CA LYS A 73 -11.41 -19.52 20.49
C LYS A 73 -10.40 -18.66 19.75
N LEU A 74 -9.30 -18.34 20.43
CA LEU A 74 -8.09 -17.76 19.85
C LEU A 74 -6.96 -18.78 19.99
N ALA A 75 -6.16 -18.91 18.94
CA ALA A 75 -5.10 -19.89 18.84
C ALA A 75 -3.86 -19.28 18.20
N LYS A 76 -2.70 -19.90 18.42
CA LYS A 76 -1.45 -19.50 17.77
C LYS A 76 -0.65 -20.69 17.27
N VAL A 77 0.09 -20.49 16.19
CA VAL A 77 0.98 -21.47 15.56
C VAL A 77 2.34 -20.83 15.39
N ASP A 78 3.36 -21.43 16.02
CA ASP A 78 4.76 -21.04 15.78
C ASP A 78 5.24 -21.66 14.46
N CYS A 79 5.42 -20.81 13.45
CA CYS A 79 5.85 -21.24 12.12
C CYS A 79 7.33 -21.64 12.04
N THR A 80 8.13 -21.33 13.06
CA THR A 80 9.51 -21.81 13.14
C THR A 80 9.59 -23.29 13.51
N GLU A 81 8.54 -23.81 14.16
CA GLU A 81 8.40 -25.22 14.51
C GLU A 81 7.42 -25.97 13.60
N ASN A 82 6.49 -25.26 12.95
CA ASN A 82 5.40 -25.82 12.14
C ASN A 82 5.38 -25.25 10.71
N ALA A 83 6.53 -25.27 10.02
CA ALA A 83 6.69 -24.65 8.71
C ALA A 83 5.69 -25.16 7.65
N ASP A 84 5.49 -26.48 7.56
CA ASP A 84 4.57 -27.09 6.59
C ASP A 84 3.11 -26.65 6.80
N LEU A 85 2.66 -26.56 8.06
CA LEU A 85 1.32 -26.06 8.40
C LEU A 85 1.15 -24.60 7.99
N CYS A 86 2.16 -23.76 8.24
CA CYS A 86 2.11 -22.36 7.85
C CYS A 86 2.12 -22.18 6.33
N GLN A 87 2.92 -22.97 5.61
CA GLN A 87 2.92 -22.98 4.15
C GLN A 87 1.58 -23.45 3.59
N ALA A 88 0.99 -24.51 4.15
CA ALA A 88 -0.33 -25.02 3.76
C ALA A 88 -1.48 -24.03 4.00
N ASN A 89 -1.26 -23.03 4.86
CA ASN A 89 -2.19 -21.93 5.12
C ASN A 89 -1.73 -20.62 4.46
N ASP A 90 -0.88 -20.66 3.42
CA ASP A 90 -0.45 -19.48 2.65
C ASP A 90 0.15 -18.35 3.50
N VAL A 91 0.90 -18.68 4.54
CA VAL A 91 1.55 -17.69 5.40
C VAL A 91 2.82 -17.16 4.73
N GLY A 92 2.74 -15.95 4.16
CA GLY A 92 3.87 -15.27 3.51
C GLY A 92 4.67 -14.31 4.40
N GLY A 93 4.22 -14.06 5.63
CA GLY A 93 4.86 -13.11 6.56
C GLY A 93 4.26 -13.19 7.97
N TYR A 94 4.83 -12.45 8.92
CA TYR A 94 4.41 -12.53 10.34
C TYR A 94 4.12 -11.16 10.97
N PRO A 95 3.08 -11.04 11.83
CA PRO A 95 2.04 -12.04 12.04
C PRO A 95 1.05 -12.07 10.88
N THR A 96 0.59 -13.28 10.54
CA THR A 96 -0.60 -13.50 9.71
C THR A 96 -1.72 -14.02 10.61
N LEU A 97 -2.90 -13.42 10.52
CA LEU A 97 -4.06 -13.80 11.32
C LEU A 97 -5.14 -14.34 10.38
N LYS A 98 -5.72 -15.50 10.69
CA LYS A 98 -6.82 -16.07 9.90
C LYS A 98 -7.98 -16.47 10.78
N VAL A 99 -9.19 -16.15 10.32
CA VAL A 99 -10.45 -16.62 10.88
C VAL A 99 -10.79 -17.94 10.21
N PHE A 100 -10.99 -18.99 11.01
CA PHE A 100 -11.47 -20.28 10.57
C PHE A 100 -12.93 -20.42 10.93
N ARG A 101 -13.76 -20.76 9.94
CA ARG A 101 -15.17 -21.11 10.12
C ARG A 101 -15.40 -22.49 9.53
N ASN A 102 -15.70 -23.47 10.37
CA ASN A 102 -15.88 -24.86 9.93
C ASN A 102 -14.69 -25.34 9.07
N GLY A 103 -13.46 -25.06 9.54
CA GLY A 103 -12.21 -25.38 8.84
C GLY A 103 -11.86 -24.49 7.64
N LYS A 104 -12.73 -23.59 7.19
CA LYS A 104 -12.43 -22.70 6.05
C LYS A 104 -11.71 -21.43 6.52
N PRO A 105 -10.48 -21.17 6.05
CA PRO A 105 -9.73 -19.97 6.42
C PRO A 105 -10.19 -18.74 5.64
N LYS A 106 -10.17 -17.58 6.29
CA LYS A 106 -10.19 -16.26 5.68
C LYS A 106 -9.21 -15.33 6.40
N GLU A 107 -8.52 -14.48 5.65
CA GLU A 107 -7.59 -13.50 6.24
C GLU A 107 -8.32 -12.57 7.20
N TYR A 108 -7.72 -12.31 8.35
CA TYR A 108 -8.22 -11.34 9.32
C TYR A 108 -7.77 -9.92 8.92
N SER A 109 -8.75 -9.06 8.64
CA SER A 109 -8.54 -7.66 8.24
C SER A 109 -8.85 -6.65 9.35
N GLY A 110 -9.10 -7.11 10.58
CA GLY A 110 -9.48 -6.26 11.70
C GLY A 110 -8.31 -5.60 12.46
N PRO A 111 -8.61 -4.79 13.50
CA PRO A 111 -7.61 -4.09 14.29
C PRO A 111 -6.81 -5.04 15.21
N ARG A 112 -5.51 -4.82 15.35
CA ARG A 112 -4.59 -5.66 16.16
C ARG A 112 -4.56 -5.32 17.66
N LYS A 113 -5.60 -4.65 18.15
CA LYS A 113 -5.80 -4.28 19.56
C LYS A 113 -6.86 -5.15 20.19
N ALA A 114 -6.76 -5.44 21.49
CA ALA A 114 -7.62 -6.40 22.16
C ALA A 114 -9.11 -6.12 21.92
N ASP A 115 -9.57 -4.89 22.15
CA ASP A 115 -10.98 -4.50 21.97
C ASP A 115 -11.44 -4.63 20.50
N GLY A 116 -10.54 -4.35 19.54
CA GLY A 116 -10.81 -4.53 18.12
C GLY A 116 -10.95 -5.99 17.71
N ILE A 117 -10.07 -6.85 18.23
CA ILE A 117 -10.15 -8.31 18.03
C ILE A 117 -11.44 -8.86 18.64
N VAL A 118 -11.76 -8.47 19.88
CA VAL A 118 -12.99 -8.88 20.57
C VAL A 118 -14.23 -8.49 19.78
N SER A 119 -14.32 -7.22 19.36
CA SER A 119 -15.47 -6.71 18.62
C SER A 119 -15.62 -7.40 17.27
N TYR A 120 -14.52 -7.54 16.53
CA TYR A 120 -14.50 -8.25 15.25
C TYR A 120 -14.97 -9.70 15.42
N MET A 121 -14.41 -10.44 16.38
CA MET A 121 -14.74 -11.86 16.54
C MET A 121 -16.17 -12.08 17.06
N LYS A 122 -16.70 -11.18 17.90
CA LYS A 122 -18.13 -11.19 18.28
C LYS A 122 -19.03 -10.97 17.07
N LYS A 123 -18.75 -9.96 16.22
CA LYS A 123 -19.45 -9.76 14.95
C LYS A 123 -19.38 -11.03 14.10
N GLN A 124 -18.21 -11.64 14.01
CA GLN A 124 -18.02 -12.90 13.28
C GLN A 124 -18.81 -14.08 13.88
N SER A 125 -19.13 -14.09 15.16
CA SER A 125 -19.94 -15.16 15.76
C SER A 125 -21.42 -15.08 15.43
N LEU A 126 -21.90 -13.92 14.97
CA LEU A 126 -23.29 -13.75 14.55
C LEU A 126 -23.57 -14.53 13.26
N PRO A 127 -24.83 -14.98 13.06
CA PRO A 127 -25.29 -15.42 11.75
C PRO A 127 -24.96 -14.39 10.68
N ALA A 128 -24.74 -14.83 9.44
CA ALA A 128 -24.51 -13.90 8.33
C ALA A 128 -25.63 -12.85 8.26
N LEU A 129 -26.88 -13.30 8.40
CA LEU A 129 -28.07 -12.46 8.49
C LEU A 129 -28.78 -12.72 9.84
N THR A 130 -28.83 -11.71 10.71
CA THR A 130 -29.44 -11.84 12.04
C THR A 130 -30.92 -11.48 12.01
N THR A 131 -31.81 -12.37 12.46
CA THR A 131 -33.24 -12.04 12.62
C THR A 131 -33.45 -11.12 13.82
N LEU A 132 -34.11 -9.99 13.61
CA LEU A 132 -34.34 -8.95 14.60
C LEU A 132 -35.81 -8.90 15.03
N THR A 133 -36.03 -8.68 16.32
CA THR A 133 -37.32 -8.31 16.91
C THR A 133 -37.34 -6.81 17.22
N CYS A 134 -38.49 -6.28 17.60
CA CYS A 134 -38.60 -4.90 18.09
C CYS A 134 -37.58 -4.60 19.21
N ASP A 135 -37.41 -5.53 20.17
CA ASP A 135 -36.51 -5.35 21.32
C ASP A 135 -35.02 -5.31 20.94
N SER A 136 -34.61 -6.07 19.92
CA SER A 136 -33.20 -6.16 19.51
C SER A 136 -32.81 -5.11 18.47
N HIS A 137 -33.78 -4.60 17.70
CA HIS A 137 -33.56 -3.74 16.54
C HIS A 137 -32.74 -2.48 16.85
N THR A 138 -33.16 -1.70 17.85
CA THR A 138 -32.57 -0.38 18.14
C THR A 138 -31.13 -0.48 18.62
N ASN A 139 -30.76 -1.56 19.30
CA ASN A 139 -29.37 -1.81 19.70
C ASN A 139 -28.56 -2.32 18.51
N PHE A 140 -29.10 -3.29 17.76
CA PHE A 140 -28.42 -3.89 16.61
C PHE A 140 -27.98 -2.86 15.55
N THR A 141 -28.83 -1.86 15.25
CA THR A 141 -28.52 -0.78 14.29
C THR A 141 -27.33 0.11 14.68
N LYS A 142 -26.80 -0.04 15.91
CA LYS A 142 -25.68 0.73 16.45
C LYS A 142 -24.46 -0.14 16.78
N GLU A 143 -24.53 -1.46 16.54
CA GLU A 143 -23.46 -2.40 16.92
C GLU A 143 -22.22 -2.29 16.03
N ASP A 144 -22.34 -1.70 14.85
CA ASP A 144 -21.22 -1.49 13.92
C ASP A 144 -21.30 -0.11 13.23
N LYS A 145 -20.21 0.31 12.60
CA LYS A 145 -20.14 1.55 11.82
C LYS A 145 -21.12 1.56 10.65
N VAL A 146 -21.40 0.39 10.08
CA VAL A 146 -22.37 0.19 8.99
C VAL A 146 -23.19 -1.07 9.28
N VAL A 147 -24.50 -0.88 9.45
CA VAL A 147 -25.47 -1.95 9.69
C VAL A 147 -26.56 -1.90 8.62
N VAL A 148 -26.78 -3.01 7.94
CA VAL A 148 -27.75 -3.14 6.85
C VAL A 148 -28.95 -3.95 7.37
N VAL A 149 -30.14 -3.37 7.36
CA VAL A 149 -31.36 -4.04 7.83
C VAL A 149 -32.39 -4.15 6.71
N ALA A 150 -32.80 -5.37 6.42
CA ALA A 150 -33.92 -5.66 5.53
C ALA A 150 -35.23 -5.82 6.33
N TYR A 151 -36.26 -5.10 5.90
CA TYR A 151 -37.61 -5.19 6.42
C TYR A 151 -38.46 -5.88 5.38
N VAL A 152 -38.96 -7.07 5.68
CA VAL A 152 -39.67 -7.91 4.70
C VAL A 152 -41.03 -8.33 5.23
N ASN A 153 -41.94 -8.70 4.33
CA ASN A 153 -43.25 -9.21 4.73
C ASN A 153 -43.18 -10.70 5.10
N SER A 154 -42.23 -11.42 4.50
CA SER A 154 -41.93 -12.83 4.79
C SER A 154 -40.44 -13.09 4.60
N GLU A 155 -39.89 -14.03 5.38
CA GLU A 155 -38.50 -14.52 5.21
C GLU A 155 -38.29 -15.24 3.86
N SER A 156 -39.36 -15.57 3.14
CA SER A 156 -39.31 -16.14 1.80
C SER A 156 -39.28 -15.12 0.67
N ASP A 157 -39.38 -13.82 0.97
CA ASP A 157 -39.42 -12.75 -0.02
C ASP A 157 -38.12 -12.69 -0.85
N GLU A 158 -38.19 -12.21 -2.10
CA GLU A 158 -37.00 -12.09 -2.96
C GLU A 158 -35.93 -11.18 -2.35
N LEU A 159 -36.34 -10.12 -1.65
CA LEU A 159 -35.40 -9.27 -0.89
C LEU A 159 -34.71 -10.05 0.24
N ALA A 160 -35.42 -10.94 0.93
CA ALA A 160 -34.86 -11.77 2.00
C ALA A 160 -33.79 -12.72 1.45
N LYS A 161 -34.03 -13.34 0.29
CA LYS A 161 -33.03 -14.17 -0.40
C LYS A 161 -31.83 -13.35 -0.88
N ALA A 162 -32.09 -12.18 -1.48
CA ALA A 162 -31.03 -11.33 -2.01
C ALA A 162 -30.12 -10.79 -0.91
N ILE A 163 -30.69 -10.34 0.22
CA ILE A 163 -29.90 -9.86 1.35
C ILE A 163 -29.17 -10.99 2.07
N GLN A 164 -29.75 -12.20 2.14
CA GLN A 164 -29.06 -13.37 2.66
C GLN A 164 -27.79 -13.68 1.84
N ALA A 165 -27.90 -13.72 0.51
CA ALA A 165 -26.74 -13.93 -0.36
C ALA A 165 -25.68 -12.83 -0.17
N ALA A 166 -26.10 -11.55 -0.12
CA ALA A 166 -25.18 -10.45 0.16
C ALA A 166 -24.50 -10.58 1.53
N ALA A 167 -25.25 -11.01 2.56
CA ALA A 167 -24.74 -11.19 3.90
C ALA A 167 -23.72 -12.34 4.00
N ASP A 168 -23.95 -13.45 3.31
CA ASP A 168 -23.01 -14.59 3.28
C ASP A 168 -21.63 -14.18 2.73
N ASP A 169 -21.61 -13.32 1.71
CA ASP A 169 -20.38 -12.84 1.07
C ASP A 169 -19.73 -11.65 1.80
N HIS A 170 -20.53 -10.75 2.40
CA HIS A 170 -20.07 -9.45 2.92
C HIS A 170 -20.18 -9.27 4.44
N ARG A 171 -20.52 -10.31 5.20
CA ARG A 171 -20.58 -10.27 6.68
C ARG A 171 -19.29 -9.83 7.39
N ASP A 172 -18.16 -9.83 6.69
CA ASP A 172 -16.90 -9.33 7.25
C ASP A 172 -16.78 -7.81 7.09
N ASP A 173 -17.43 -7.27 6.07
CA ASP A 173 -17.44 -5.84 5.75
C ASP A 173 -18.54 -5.13 6.54
N TYR A 174 -19.74 -5.74 6.65
CA TYR A 174 -20.94 -5.11 7.22
C TYR A 174 -21.69 -6.04 8.16
N LEU A 175 -22.51 -5.47 9.04
CA LEU A 175 -23.43 -6.23 9.89
C LEU A 175 -24.81 -6.28 9.22
N PHE A 176 -25.39 -7.47 9.05
CA PHE A 176 -26.67 -7.65 8.36
C PHE A 176 -27.76 -8.16 9.29
N GLY A 177 -28.92 -7.50 9.23
CA GLY A 177 -30.13 -7.87 9.94
C GLY A 177 -31.33 -8.02 9.01
N ILE A 178 -32.30 -8.82 9.43
CA ILE A 178 -33.61 -8.95 8.77
C ILE A 178 -34.72 -8.93 9.81
N THR A 179 -35.87 -8.38 9.46
CA THR A 179 -37.05 -8.44 10.34
C THR A 179 -38.36 -8.54 9.57
N THR A 180 -39.28 -9.33 10.11
CA THR A 180 -40.72 -9.37 9.77
C THR A 180 -41.58 -8.81 10.91
N ASP A 181 -40.96 -8.31 11.99
CA ASP A 181 -41.65 -7.81 13.17
C ASP A 181 -42.34 -6.47 12.86
N ALA A 182 -43.67 -6.44 12.96
CA ALA A 182 -44.47 -5.28 12.59
C ALA A 182 -44.18 -4.04 13.48
N ASP A 183 -43.81 -4.24 14.73
CA ASP A 183 -43.48 -3.14 15.65
C ASP A 183 -42.10 -2.58 15.32
N ALA A 184 -41.12 -3.45 15.01
CA ALA A 184 -39.80 -3.02 14.52
C ALA A 184 -39.89 -2.24 13.20
N ILE A 185 -40.69 -2.72 12.24
CA ILE A 185 -40.93 -2.05 10.95
C ILE A 185 -41.54 -0.66 11.18
N LYS A 186 -42.53 -0.57 12.08
CA LYS A 186 -43.20 0.68 12.42
C LYS A 186 -42.27 1.66 13.13
N GLU A 187 -41.47 1.20 14.08
CA GLU A 187 -40.49 2.03 14.79
C GLU A 187 -39.40 2.56 13.83
N ALA A 188 -38.97 1.73 12.89
CA ALA A 188 -38.05 2.14 11.82
C ALA A 188 -38.67 3.15 10.84
N GLY A 189 -40.00 3.32 10.83
CA GLY A 189 -40.70 4.28 9.99
C GLY A 189 -40.67 3.93 8.50
N VAL A 190 -40.64 2.64 8.16
CA VAL A 190 -40.58 2.15 6.77
C VAL A 190 -41.81 1.28 6.43
N THR A 191 -42.02 1.05 5.14
CA THR A 191 -43.03 0.11 4.64
C THR A 191 -42.32 -1.07 3.98
N ALA A 192 -42.56 -2.30 4.44
CA ALA A 192 -41.96 -3.49 3.86
C ALA A 192 -42.53 -3.78 2.44
N PRO A 193 -41.69 -4.22 1.47
CA PRO A 193 -40.26 -4.49 1.60
C PRO A 193 -39.42 -3.20 1.58
N ALA A 194 -38.45 -3.10 2.50
CA ALA A 194 -37.51 -1.99 2.58
C ALA A 194 -36.10 -2.48 2.96
N LEU A 195 -35.08 -1.72 2.56
CA LEU A 195 -33.69 -1.93 2.96
C LEU A 195 -33.13 -0.60 3.46
N VAL A 196 -32.56 -0.61 4.66
CA VAL A 196 -31.99 0.59 5.29
C VAL A 196 -30.56 0.31 5.71
N ILE A 197 -29.68 1.27 5.43
CA ILE A 197 -28.32 1.30 5.94
C ILE A 197 -28.30 2.28 7.11
N TYR A 198 -27.94 1.80 8.29
CA TYR A 198 -27.61 2.60 9.45
C TYR A 198 -26.10 2.79 9.51
N LYS A 199 -25.65 4.00 9.81
CA LYS A 199 -24.24 4.33 9.89
C LYS A 199 -23.93 5.25 11.06
N SER A 200 -22.72 5.14 11.62
CA SER A 200 -22.29 6.00 12.73
C SER A 200 -21.72 7.35 12.29
N PHE A 201 -21.83 7.68 11.00
CA PHE A 201 -21.23 8.85 10.35
C PHE A 201 -22.20 9.50 9.34
N ASP A 202 -21.87 10.71 8.91
CA ASP A 202 -22.68 11.56 8.02
C ASP A 202 -24.16 11.69 8.48
N GLU A 203 -25.13 11.45 7.58
CA GLU A 203 -26.57 11.49 7.84
C GLU A 203 -27.09 10.35 8.74
N GLY A 204 -26.24 9.38 9.10
CA GLY A 204 -26.59 8.29 10.02
C GLY A 204 -27.52 7.21 9.46
N ARG A 205 -28.22 7.49 8.36
CA ARG A 205 -29.20 6.57 7.75
C ARG A 205 -29.39 6.82 6.26
N VAL A 206 -29.45 5.76 5.47
CA VAL A 206 -29.81 5.80 4.05
C VAL A 206 -30.83 4.71 3.74
N ASP A 207 -31.98 5.12 3.20
CA ASP A 207 -33.06 4.21 2.79
C ASP A 207 -32.90 3.91 1.30
N HIS A 208 -32.88 2.63 0.95
CA HIS A 208 -32.82 2.24 -0.46
C HIS A 208 -34.14 2.63 -1.16
N PRO A 209 -34.08 3.25 -2.37
CA PRO A 209 -35.29 3.67 -3.07
C PRO A 209 -36.28 2.52 -3.28
N VAL A 210 -37.52 2.70 -2.81
CA VAL A 210 -38.58 1.66 -2.77
C VAL A 210 -38.90 1.10 -4.15
N ASP A 211 -38.85 1.92 -5.20
CA ASP A 211 -39.15 1.49 -6.58
C ASP A 211 -38.11 0.54 -7.15
N ILE A 212 -36.87 0.57 -6.63
CA ILE A 212 -35.75 -0.24 -7.09
C ILE A 212 -35.66 -1.55 -6.29
N ILE A 213 -36.08 -1.55 -5.02
CA ILE A 213 -36.05 -2.73 -4.14
C ILE A 213 -36.80 -3.92 -4.73
N LYS A 214 -37.92 -3.69 -5.43
CA LYS A 214 -38.76 -4.77 -5.99
C LYS A 214 -38.05 -5.60 -7.06
N SER A 215 -37.00 -5.06 -7.66
CA SER A 215 -36.16 -5.73 -8.67
C SER A 215 -34.72 -5.88 -8.20
N ALA A 216 -34.45 -5.72 -6.90
CA ALA A 216 -33.10 -5.77 -6.39
C ALA A 216 -32.51 -7.18 -6.51
N THR A 217 -31.31 -7.26 -7.09
CA THR A 217 -30.45 -8.44 -7.09
C THR A 217 -29.39 -8.31 -5.99
N PRO A 218 -28.75 -9.40 -5.53
CA PRO A 218 -27.63 -9.33 -4.58
C PRO A 218 -26.56 -8.31 -4.99
N GLU A 219 -26.18 -8.27 -6.27
CA GLU A 219 -25.14 -7.39 -6.79
C GLU A 219 -25.54 -5.91 -6.72
N SER A 220 -26.81 -5.61 -7.02
CA SER A 220 -27.34 -4.25 -6.92
C SER A 220 -27.40 -3.77 -5.46
N LEU A 221 -27.75 -4.66 -4.52
CA LEU A 221 -27.77 -4.35 -3.10
C LEU A 221 -26.36 -4.11 -2.56
N VAL A 222 -25.41 -4.98 -2.90
CA VAL A 222 -24.00 -4.82 -2.53
C VAL A 222 -23.42 -3.52 -3.08
N SER A 223 -23.76 -3.16 -4.33
CA SER A 223 -23.32 -1.89 -4.93
C SER A 223 -23.85 -0.70 -4.15
N PHE A 224 -25.15 -0.70 -3.82
CA PHE A 224 -25.76 0.34 -2.99
C PHE A 224 -25.14 0.41 -1.58
N ILE A 225 -24.87 -0.73 -0.95
CA ILE A 225 -24.22 -0.79 0.36
C ILE A 225 -22.83 -0.18 0.29
N LYS A 226 -21.99 -0.63 -0.66
CA LYS A 226 -20.62 -0.12 -0.83
C LYS A 226 -20.58 1.39 -1.05
N GLU A 227 -21.44 1.92 -1.93
CA GLU A 227 -21.51 3.36 -2.22
C GLU A 227 -21.87 4.20 -0.97
N ASN A 228 -22.64 3.63 -0.03
CA ASN A 228 -23.12 4.32 1.17
C ASN A 228 -22.34 3.97 2.44
N SER A 229 -21.34 3.09 2.35
CA SER A 229 -20.49 2.64 3.46
C SER A 229 -19.19 3.43 3.60
N VAL A 230 -18.88 4.31 2.63
CA VAL A 230 -17.72 5.18 2.67
C VAL A 230 -18.16 6.54 3.25
N PRO A 231 -17.56 7.01 4.36
CA PRO A 231 -17.85 8.33 4.91
C PRO A 231 -17.56 9.44 3.89
N LEU A 232 -18.28 10.56 4.00
CA LEU A 232 -18.03 11.70 3.12
C LEU A 232 -16.60 12.24 3.31
N LEU A 233 -16.13 12.36 4.55
CA LEU A 233 -14.79 12.81 4.88
C LEU A 233 -14.42 12.26 6.27
N ASP A 234 -13.51 11.28 6.34
CA ASP A 234 -13.03 10.66 7.58
C ASP A 234 -11.49 10.63 7.63
N GLU A 235 -10.93 10.33 8.80
CA GLU A 235 -9.49 10.12 8.94
C GLU A 235 -9.07 8.86 8.19
N VAL A 236 -8.09 8.97 7.29
CA VAL A 236 -7.48 7.78 6.69
C VAL A 236 -6.35 7.24 7.57
N SER A 237 -6.35 5.93 7.74
CA SER A 237 -5.34 5.19 8.48
C SER A 237 -5.06 3.85 7.78
N GLY A 238 -4.07 3.11 8.29
CA GLY A 238 -3.80 1.76 7.79
C GLY A 238 -4.99 0.80 7.93
N GLU A 239 -5.96 1.09 8.80
CA GLU A 239 -7.13 0.23 9.05
C GLU A 239 -8.23 0.40 8.00
N ASN A 240 -8.41 1.60 7.45
CA ASN A 240 -9.50 1.89 6.50
C ASN A 240 -9.02 2.26 5.09
N TYR A 241 -7.72 2.46 4.86
CA TYR A 241 -7.16 2.82 3.55
C TYR A 241 -7.57 1.84 2.45
N ALA A 242 -7.59 0.53 2.74
CA ALA A 242 -7.97 -0.50 1.78
C ALA A 242 -9.38 -0.27 1.18
N ASN A 243 -10.32 0.24 1.97
CA ASN A 243 -11.68 0.53 1.52
C ASN A 243 -11.70 1.63 0.45
N TYR A 244 -10.82 2.61 0.58
CA TYR A 244 -10.66 3.69 -0.39
C TYR A 244 -9.88 3.23 -1.62
N ALA A 245 -8.79 2.49 -1.43
CA ALA A 245 -7.95 1.99 -2.53
C ALA A 245 -8.72 1.03 -3.46
N GLN A 246 -9.65 0.26 -2.92
CA GLN A 246 -10.48 -0.70 -3.67
C GLN A 246 -11.76 -0.09 -4.25
N SER A 247 -12.06 1.20 -3.99
CA SER A 247 -13.28 1.84 -4.47
C SER A 247 -13.27 2.09 -5.99
N GLY A 248 -12.08 2.13 -6.60
CA GLY A 248 -11.89 2.51 -8.00
C GLY A 248 -12.01 4.03 -8.27
N HIS A 249 -12.27 4.83 -7.24
CA HIS A 249 -12.31 6.29 -7.34
C HIS A 249 -10.98 6.92 -6.90
N PRO A 250 -10.61 8.09 -7.46
CA PRO A 250 -9.53 8.91 -6.94
C PRO A 250 -9.76 9.28 -5.47
N LEU A 251 -8.66 9.44 -4.72
CA LEU A 251 -8.69 9.78 -3.31
C LEU A 251 -8.15 11.20 -3.09
N ALA A 252 -9.03 12.09 -2.66
CA ALA A 252 -8.71 13.45 -2.28
C ALA A 252 -8.26 13.50 -0.82
N TYR A 253 -6.99 13.82 -0.59
CA TYR A 253 -6.42 13.99 0.74
C TYR A 253 -6.47 15.45 1.17
N LEU A 254 -6.95 15.66 2.39
CA LEU A 254 -6.81 16.89 3.14
C LEU A 254 -5.76 16.68 4.24
N PHE A 255 -4.56 17.21 4.04
CA PHE A 255 -3.48 17.17 5.02
C PHE A 255 -3.71 18.25 6.08
N LEU A 256 -3.95 17.84 7.33
CA LEU A 256 -4.16 18.73 8.46
C LEU A 256 -3.16 18.44 9.57
N ASP A 257 -2.67 19.48 10.22
CA ASP A 257 -1.96 19.35 11.49
C ASP A 257 -2.99 19.15 12.62
N PRO A 258 -3.01 17.98 13.29
CA PRO A 258 -4.02 17.67 14.31
C PRO A 258 -3.89 18.54 15.57
N THR A 259 -2.77 19.25 15.75
CA THR A 259 -2.56 20.15 16.89
C THR A 259 -3.21 21.52 16.68
N GLN A 260 -3.65 21.85 15.46
CA GLN A 260 -4.23 23.15 15.14
C GLN A 260 -5.73 23.20 15.47
N SER A 261 -6.15 24.29 16.12
CA SER A 261 -7.52 24.47 16.61
C SER A 261 -8.59 24.56 15.52
N HIS A 262 -8.20 24.83 14.27
CA HIS A 262 -9.12 24.95 13.14
C HIS A 262 -9.25 23.67 12.31
N LYS A 263 -8.62 22.56 12.72
CA LYS A 263 -8.71 21.26 12.03
C LYS A 263 -10.17 20.85 11.78
N ASP A 264 -11.00 20.79 12.84
CA ASP A 264 -12.39 20.34 12.73
C ASP A 264 -13.25 21.33 11.93
N ALA A 265 -12.95 22.64 12.03
CA ALA A 265 -13.61 23.66 11.23
C ALA A 265 -13.32 23.48 9.72
N LYS A 266 -12.08 23.12 9.37
CA LYS A 266 -11.69 22.85 7.97
C LYS A 266 -12.35 21.58 7.43
N ILE A 267 -12.44 20.53 8.25
CA ILE A 267 -13.19 19.31 7.90
C ILE A 267 -14.67 19.64 7.64
N ALA A 268 -15.29 20.39 8.55
CA ALA A 268 -16.69 20.81 8.41
C ALA A 268 -16.93 21.70 7.18
N GLU A 269 -15.98 22.59 6.86
CA GLU A 269 -16.03 23.44 5.66
C GLU A 269 -16.00 22.61 4.36
N LEU A 270 -15.19 21.55 4.29
CA LEU A 270 -15.04 20.73 3.07
C LEU A 270 -16.01 19.55 2.97
N THR A 271 -16.70 19.17 4.06
CA THR A 271 -17.69 18.08 4.05
C THR A 271 -18.81 18.28 3.02
N PRO A 272 -19.42 19.48 2.85
CA PRO A 272 -20.39 19.74 1.78
C PRO A 272 -19.82 19.54 0.37
N ILE A 273 -18.53 19.84 0.18
CA ILE A 273 -17.82 19.63 -1.09
C ILE A 273 -17.66 18.13 -1.34
N ALA A 274 -17.23 17.36 -0.33
CA ALA A 274 -17.17 15.90 -0.44
C ALA A 274 -18.54 15.29 -0.82
N LYS A 275 -19.63 15.80 -0.24
CA LYS A 275 -21.00 15.41 -0.60
C LYS A 275 -21.35 15.69 -2.07
N LYS A 276 -20.95 16.84 -2.61
CA LYS A 276 -21.18 17.22 -4.02
C LYS A 276 -20.53 16.21 -4.99
N TYR A 277 -19.40 15.62 -4.61
CA TYR A 277 -18.61 14.72 -5.46
C TYR A 277 -18.68 13.24 -5.10
N LYS A 278 -19.61 12.85 -4.21
CA LYS A 278 -19.85 11.46 -3.84
C LYS A 278 -20.04 10.58 -5.10
N GLY A 279 -19.38 9.42 -5.12
CA GLY A 279 -19.38 8.49 -6.26
C GLY A 279 -18.48 8.90 -7.42
N LYS A 280 -17.70 9.99 -7.29
CA LYS A 280 -16.70 10.42 -8.29
C LYS A 280 -15.30 10.54 -7.69
N VAL A 281 -15.20 11.11 -6.48
CA VAL A 281 -13.96 11.30 -5.74
C VAL A 281 -14.24 11.01 -4.27
N ASN A 282 -13.42 10.18 -3.64
CA ASN A 282 -13.48 9.93 -2.19
C ASN A 282 -12.64 10.97 -1.46
N PHE A 283 -13.07 11.41 -0.26
CA PHE A 283 -12.33 12.39 0.53
C PHE A 283 -11.90 11.79 1.86
N VAL A 284 -10.69 12.14 2.27
CA VAL A 284 -10.13 11.80 3.57
C VAL A 284 -9.35 12.98 4.12
N TRP A 285 -9.22 13.06 5.43
CA TRP A 285 -8.16 13.86 6.04
C TRP A 285 -7.08 12.95 6.61
N ILE A 286 -5.86 13.46 6.70
CA ILE A 286 -4.71 12.72 7.22
C ILE A 286 -3.84 13.63 8.10
N ASP A 287 -3.27 13.06 9.16
CA ASP A 287 -2.31 13.74 10.04
C ASP A 287 -1.05 14.12 9.24
N ALA A 288 -0.93 15.41 8.95
CA ALA A 288 0.14 15.94 8.13
C ALA A 288 1.51 15.98 8.82
N ILE A 289 1.54 15.87 10.15
CA ILE A 289 2.78 15.81 10.92
C ILE A 289 3.30 14.37 10.93
N LYS A 290 2.43 13.41 11.22
CA LYS A 290 2.77 11.98 11.24
C LYS A 290 3.09 11.44 9.85
N TYR A 291 2.39 11.93 8.81
CA TYR A 291 2.50 11.41 7.44
C TYR A 291 3.09 12.43 6.46
N ALA A 292 3.99 13.30 6.91
CA ALA A 292 4.65 14.31 6.07
C ALA A 292 5.35 13.70 4.84
N GLU A 293 6.04 12.57 4.99
CA GLU A 293 6.69 11.86 3.87
C GLU A 293 5.68 11.32 2.84
N HIS A 294 4.49 10.93 3.28
CA HIS A 294 3.41 10.56 2.36
C HIS A 294 2.91 11.78 1.58
N GLY A 295 2.76 12.93 2.24
CA GLY A 295 2.47 14.20 1.57
C GLY A 295 3.49 14.54 0.48
N LYS A 296 4.79 14.40 0.76
CA LYS A 296 5.85 14.58 -0.24
C LYS A 296 5.74 13.58 -1.40
N ALA A 297 5.39 12.32 -1.12
CA ALA A 297 5.17 11.31 -2.17
C ALA A 297 3.97 11.64 -3.08
N LEU A 298 2.99 12.38 -2.55
CA LEU A 298 1.86 12.97 -3.28
C LEU A 298 2.18 14.37 -3.85
N ASN A 299 3.47 14.74 -3.88
CA ASN A 299 4.00 16.01 -4.39
C ASN A 299 3.55 17.26 -3.61
N LEU A 300 3.22 17.14 -2.32
CA LEU A 300 3.14 18.27 -1.40
C LEU A 300 4.54 18.54 -0.84
N LEU A 301 5.34 19.29 -1.62
CA LEU A 301 6.77 19.47 -1.37
C LEU A 301 7.08 20.41 -0.19
N GLU A 302 6.17 21.34 0.08
CA GLU A 302 6.29 22.26 1.21
C GLU A 302 5.46 21.77 2.39
N ALA A 303 6.04 21.77 3.59
CA ALA A 303 5.34 21.45 4.83
C ALA A 303 4.43 22.61 5.29
N LYS A 304 3.51 23.03 4.39
CA LYS A 304 2.49 24.05 4.62
C LYS A 304 1.13 23.37 4.75
N TRP A 305 0.57 23.42 5.94
CA TRP A 305 -0.73 22.83 6.28
C TRP A 305 -1.74 23.94 6.60
N PRO A 306 -3.00 23.83 6.16
CA PRO A 306 -3.59 22.70 5.45
C PRO A 306 -3.16 22.60 3.98
N ALA A 307 -3.14 21.38 3.43
CA ALA A 307 -2.89 21.15 2.00
C ALA A 307 -3.87 20.13 1.43
N PHE A 308 -4.07 20.17 0.12
CA PHE A 308 -5.01 19.30 -0.59
C PHE A 308 -4.36 18.67 -1.82
N VAL A 309 -4.65 17.41 -2.08
CA VAL A 309 -4.19 16.70 -3.27
C VAL A 309 -5.19 15.63 -3.70
N ILE A 310 -5.42 15.52 -5.01
CA ILE A 310 -6.13 14.38 -5.59
C ILE A 310 -5.09 13.34 -6.00
N ASP A 311 -5.16 12.16 -5.41
CA ASP A 311 -4.39 10.99 -5.78
C ASP A 311 -5.24 10.10 -6.72
N ASP A 312 -4.94 10.17 -8.01
CA ASP A 312 -5.51 9.31 -9.04
C ASP A 312 -4.71 8.01 -9.09
N MET A 313 -4.92 7.17 -8.07
CA MET A 313 -4.25 5.88 -7.90
C MET A 313 -4.38 4.98 -9.16
N PRO A 314 -5.56 4.86 -9.82
CA PRO A 314 -5.69 4.04 -11.03
C PRO A 314 -4.73 4.43 -12.16
N ASN A 315 -4.50 5.73 -12.36
CA ASN A 315 -3.58 6.23 -13.38
C ASN A 315 -2.18 6.54 -12.85
N SER A 316 -1.96 6.40 -11.54
CA SER A 316 -0.74 6.80 -10.83
C SER A 316 -0.39 8.28 -11.05
N LEU A 317 -1.40 9.15 -11.06
CA LEU A 317 -1.26 10.60 -11.27
C LEU A 317 -1.62 11.37 -10.00
N LYS A 318 -0.90 12.47 -9.74
CA LYS A 318 -1.11 13.30 -8.55
C LYS A 318 -1.47 14.72 -8.98
N PHE A 319 -2.48 15.30 -8.37
CA PHE A 319 -2.96 16.66 -8.67
C PHE A 319 -3.04 17.48 -7.38
N PRO A 320 -1.88 17.94 -6.86
CA PRO A 320 -1.85 18.79 -5.67
C PRO A 320 -2.47 20.15 -5.98
N HIS A 321 -3.18 20.68 -4.98
CA HIS A 321 -3.65 22.06 -4.99
C HIS A 321 -2.48 23.01 -4.72
N ASP A 322 -2.53 24.22 -5.30
CA ASP A 322 -1.53 25.26 -5.05
C ASP A 322 -1.45 25.63 -3.56
N GLN A 323 -0.24 25.65 -2.99
CA GLN A 323 0.06 26.01 -1.60
C GLN A 323 0.42 27.50 -1.42
N SER A 324 0.35 28.31 -2.49
CA SER A 324 0.62 29.75 -2.44
C SER A 324 -0.55 30.60 -1.91
N GLY A 325 -1.77 30.07 -1.97
CA GLY A 325 -3.00 30.73 -1.50
C GLY A 325 -3.72 29.97 -0.40
N ASP A 326 -4.83 30.55 0.09
CA ASP A 326 -5.67 29.92 1.10
C ASP A 326 -6.46 28.75 0.53
N LEU A 327 -6.50 27.64 1.26
CA LEU A 327 -7.32 26.49 0.93
C LEU A 327 -8.77 26.72 1.38
N THR A 328 -9.64 27.10 0.44
CA THR A 328 -11.07 27.35 0.67
C THR A 328 -11.96 26.30 -0.01
N ALA A 329 -13.21 26.15 0.44
CA ALA A 329 -14.20 25.28 -0.21
C ALA A 329 -14.35 25.52 -1.72
N ASP A 330 -14.37 26.78 -2.16
CA ASP A 330 -14.51 27.16 -3.57
C ASP A 330 -13.28 26.77 -4.39
N SER A 331 -12.07 26.96 -3.82
CA SER A 331 -10.82 26.57 -4.47
C SER A 331 -10.72 25.05 -4.63
N VAL A 332 -11.07 24.29 -3.58
CA VAL A 332 -11.12 22.82 -3.61
C VAL A 332 -12.16 22.33 -4.62
N SER A 333 -13.36 22.89 -4.61
CA SER A 333 -14.40 22.52 -5.58
C SER A 333 -13.97 22.80 -7.01
N SER A 334 -13.36 23.96 -7.27
CA SER A 334 -12.89 24.34 -8.60
C SER A 334 -11.77 23.43 -9.08
N HIS A 335 -10.85 23.05 -8.19
CA HIS A 335 -9.77 22.09 -8.47
C HIS A 335 -10.31 20.71 -8.86
N ILE A 336 -11.32 20.21 -8.15
CA ILE A 336 -11.95 18.93 -8.47
C ILE A 336 -12.72 19.00 -9.80
N ASP A 337 -13.46 20.08 -10.05
CA ASP A 337 -14.15 20.27 -11.33
C ASP A 337 -13.15 20.31 -12.50
N ALA A 338 -11.98 20.95 -12.32
CA ALA A 338 -10.89 20.96 -13.30
C ALA A 338 -10.27 19.56 -13.48
N TYR A 339 -10.09 18.79 -12.41
CA TYR A 339 -9.62 17.40 -12.49
C TYR A 339 -10.60 16.53 -13.29
N LEU A 340 -11.88 16.52 -12.90
CA LEU A 340 -12.92 15.70 -13.51
C LEU A 340 -13.17 16.04 -14.99
N SER A 341 -12.90 17.27 -15.40
CA SER A 341 -12.98 17.71 -16.81
C SER A 341 -11.70 17.48 -17.61
N GLY A 342 -10.62 16.98 -17.00
CA GLY A 342 -9.32 16.78 -17.64
C GLY A 342 -8.54 18.08 -17.87
N GLY A 343 -8.95 19.18 -17.23
CA GLY A 343 -8.31 20.49 -17.34
C GLY A 343 -7.06 20.66 -16.49
N LEU A 344 -6.84 19.80 -15.49
CA LEU A 344 -5.61 19.81 -14.68
C LEU A 344 -4.49 19.00 -15.33
N LYS A 345 -3.28 19.54 -15.25
CA LYS A 345 -2.06 18.78 -15.54
C LYS A 345 -1.61 18.06 -14.27
N PRO A 346 -1.22 16.77 -14.33
CA PRO A 346 -0.66 16.10 -13.18
C PRO A 346 0.66 16.75 -12.80
N MET A 347 0.92 16.86 -11.49
CA MET A 347 2.24 17.22 -11.00
C MET A 347 3.07 15.94 -10.95
N LEU A 348 4.17 15.92 -11.70
CA LEU A 348 5.13 14.83 -11.67
C LEU A 348 6.10 15.09 -10.52
N LYS A 349 6.45 14.03 -9.78
CA LYS A 349 7.52 14.12 -8.80
C LYS A 349 8.79 14.59 -9.52
N SER A 350 9.44 15.61 -8.98
CA SER A 350 10.69 16.14 -9.52
C SER A 350 11.54 16.61 -8.36
N ASP A 351 12.81 16.24 -8.37
CA ASP A 351 13.80 16.91 -7.55
C ASP A 351 13.91 18.39 -7.99
N PRO A 352 14.43 19.27 -7.11
CA PRO A 352 14.77 20.63 -7.48
C PRO A 352 15.74 20.65 -8.66
N VAL A 353 15.56 21.61 -9.56
CA VAL A 353 16.52 21.85 -10.64
C VAL A 353 17.90 22.14 -10.03
N PRO A 354 18.97 21.41 -10.42
CA PRO A 354 20.31 21.65 -9.90
C PRO A 354 20.77 23.10 -10.13
N GLU A 355 21.43 23.70 -9.14
CA GLU A 355 21.93 25.09 -9.25
C GLU A 355 22.95 25.27 -10.40
N SER A 356 23.69 24.20 -10.73
CA SER A 356 24.56 24.14 -11.92
C SER A 356 24.42 22.78 -12.60
N ASN A 357 24.43 22.81 -13.93
CA ASN A 357 24.32 21.61 -14.77
C ASN A 357 25.33 21.66 -15.94
N ASP A 358 26.46 22.36 -15.72
CA ASP A 358 27.47 22.64 -16.77
C ASP A 358 28.42 21.45 -17.04
N GLY A 359 28.33 20.40 -16.21
CA GLY A 359 29.16 19.19 -16.27
C GLY A 359 29.00 18.38 -17.57
N PRO A 360 29.91 17.43 -17.83
CA PRO A 360 29.91 16.61 -19.05
C PRO A 360 28.63 15.78 -19.22
N VAL A 361 28.03 15.35 -18.11
CA VAL A 361 26.73 14.68 -18.04
C VAL A 361 25.71 15.61 -17.39
N LEU A 362 24.60 15.83 -18.07
CA LEU A 362 23.49 16.65 -17.56
C LEU A 362 22.69 15.85 -16.52
N THR A 363 22.45 16.43 -15.35
CA THR A 363 21.54 15.84 -14.34
C THR A 363 20.12 16.32 -14.65
N LEU A 364 19.28 15.43 -15.13
CA LEU A 364 17.89 15.71 -15.49
C LEU A 364 16.97 15.46 -14.29
N VAL A 365 16.08 16.41 -14.03
CA VAL A 365 14.96 16.26 -13.09
C VAL A 365 13.62 16.25 -13.84
N GLY A 366 12.57 15.69 -13.22
CA GLY A 366 11.28 15.45 -13.88
C GLY A 366 10.65 16.68 -14.51
N SER A 367 10.75 17.84 -13.85
CA SER A 367 10.21 19.13 -14.31
C SER A 367 10.85 19.66 -15.60
N GLN A 368 12.06 19.21 -15.95
CA GLN A 368 12.78 19.63 -17.15
C GLN A 368 12.72 18.60 -18.28
N PHE A 369 12.07 17.46 -18.06
CA PHE A 369 12.11 16.32 -18.99
C PHE A 369 11.70 16.72 -20.41
N ASP A 370 10.52 17.33 -20.57
CA ASP A 370 10.01 17.65 -21.91
C ASP A 370 10.87 18.67 -22.65
N GLU A 371 11.33 19.71 -21.94
CA GLU A 371 12.15 20.77 -22.51
C GLU A 371 13.51 20.24 -22.98
N ILE A 372 14.18 19.44 -22.16
CA ILE A 372 15.54 18.96 -22.44
C ILE A 372 15.52 17.78 -23.41
N VAL A 373 14.63 16.81 -23.19
CA VAL A 373 14.63 15.56 -23.95
C VAL A 373 14.02 15.74 -25.34
N PHE A 374 12.98 16.57 -25.48
CA PHE A 374 12.34 16.82 -26.77
C PHE A 374 12.85 18.07 -27.50
N ASP A 375 14.06 18.56 -27.18
CA ASP A 375 14.78 19.51 -28.04
C ASP A 375 15.02 18.85 -29.42
N ASP A 376 14.35 19.35 -30.45
CA ASP A 376 14.42 18.79 -31.81
C ASP A 376 15.80 18.98 -32.46
N SER A 377 16.64 19.89 -31.93
CA SER A 377 17.99 20.12 -32.45
C SER A 377 19.03 19.12 -31.95
N LYS A 378 18.72 18.35 -30.89
CA LYS A 378 19.67 17.47 -30.22
C LYS A 378 19.24 16.01 -30.22
N ASP A 379 20.22 15.14 -30.43
CA ASP A 379 20.15 13.76 -30.02
C ASP A 379 20.32 13.69 -28.49
N VAL A 380 19.68 12.70 -27.86
CA VAL A 380 19.71 12.53 -26.41
C VAL A 380 20.02 11.09 -26.07
N LEU A 381 21.06 10.87 -25.27
CA LEU A 381 21.32 9.59 -24.62
C LEU A 381 21.05 9.75 -23.12
N ALA A 382 20.10 8.98 -22.60
CA ALA A 382 19.60 9.11 -21.23
C ALA A 382 19.87 7.83 -20.42
N GLU A 383 20.47 7.98 -19.25
CA GLU A 383 20.49 6.98 -18.19
C GLU A 383 19.40 7.28 -17.16
N PHE A 384 18.54 6.31 -16.89
CA PHE A 384 17.62 6.33 -15.75
C PHE A 384 18.13 5.37 -14.68
N TYR A 385 18.45 5.89 -13.50
CA TYR A 385 19.13 5.14 -12.45
C TYR A 385 18.41 5.23 -11.11
N ALA A 386 18.91 4.44 -10.14
CA ALA A 386 18.53 4.50 -8.74
C ALA A 386 19.80 4.60 -7.87
N PRO A 387 19.87 5.45 -6.82
CA PRO A 387 21.10 5.65 -6.04
C PRO A 387 21.60 4.41 -5.31
N TRP A 388 20.70 3.48 -4.96
CA TRP A 388 21.01 2.23 -4.27
C TRP A 388 21.40 1.08 -5.22
N CYS A 389 21.21 1.24 -6.53
CA CYS A 389 21.45 0.20 -7.52
C CYS A 389 22.97 -0.01 -7.76
N GLY A 390 23.48 -1.20 -7.43
CA GLY A 390 24.90 -1.54 -7.61
C GLY A 390 25.37 -1.53 -9.07
N HIS A 391 24.51 -1.90 -10.02
CA HIS A 391 24.80 -1.82 -11.46
C HIS A 391 24.99 -0.38 -11.94
N CYS A 392 24.18 0.54 -11.44
CA CYS A 392 24.20 1.96 -11.76
C CYS A 392 25.49 2.59 -11.24
N LYS A 393 25.88 2.27 -10.00
CA LYS A 393 27.17 2.68 -9.42
C LYS A 393 28.37 2.21 -10.23
N ARG A 394 28.31 1.01 -10.83
CA ARG A 394 29.37 0.48 -11.71
C ARG A 394 29.41 1.16 -13.08
N LEU A 395 28.27 1.61 -13.60
CA LEU A 395 28.16 2.32 -14.88
C LEU A 395 28.61 3.78 -14.76
N ALA A 396 28.38 4.43 -13.62
CA ALA A 396 28.62 5.86 -13.44
C ALA A 396 29.99 6.36 -13.95
N PRO A 397 31.14 5.70 -13.68
CA PRO A 397 32.43 6.15 -14.21
C PRO A 397 32.50 6.10 -15.75
N THR A 398 31.96 5.05 -16.37
CA THR A 398 31.90 4.92 -17.83
C THR A 398 30.97 5.98 -18.43
N TRP A 399 29.85 6.26 -17.77
CA TRP A 399 28.90 7.28 -18.20
C TRP A 399 29.49 8.69 -18.14
N ASP A 400 30.24 9.00 -17.07
CA ASP A 400 30.95 10.27 -16.93
C ASP A 400 32.03 10.42 -18.02
N GLN A 401 32.82 9.36 -18.29
CA GLN A 401 33.80 9.35 -19.40
C GLN A 401 33.15 9.57 -20.76
N LEU A 402 31.99 8.95 -21.00
CA LEU A 402 31.22 9.15 -22.23
C LEU A 402 30.76 10.61 -22.35
N GLY A 403 30.26 11.22 -21.27
CA GLY A 403 29.95 12.64 -21.22
C GLY A 403 31.14 13.54 -21.57
N GLU A 404 32.31 13.23 -21.03
CA GLU A 404 33.55 13.97 -21.28
C GLU A 404 33.93 13.91 -22.77
N GLN A 405 33.83 12.74 -23.38
CA GLN A 405 34.16 12.53 -24.80
C GLN A 405 33.34 13.40 -25.76
N TYR A 406 32.08 13.71 -25.42
CA TYR A 406 31.18 14.50 -26.25
C TYR A 406 31.01 15.94 -25.79
N THR A 407 31.82 16.42 -24.84
CA THR A 407 31.69 17.79 -24.31
C THR A 407 31.84 18.88 -25.38
N SER A 408 32.64 18.66 -26.43
CA SER A 408 32.80 19.59 -27.55
C SER A 408 31.63 19.58 -28.56
N GLN A 409 30.65 18.68 -28.37
CA GLN A 409 29.50 18.45 -29.27
C GLN A 409 28.15 18.53 -28.54
N LYS A 410 28.10 19.21 -27.38
CA LYS A 410 26.88 19.41 -26.56
C LYS A 410 25.77 20.19 -27.27
N ASP A 411 26.09 20.88 -28.35
CA ASP A 411 25.14 21.52 -29.25
C ASP A 411 24.35 20.51 -30.09
N LYS A 412 24.83 19.25 -30.21
CA LYS A 412 24.24 18.19 -31.04
C LYS A 412 23.79 16.96 -30.27
N LEU A 413 24.50 16.61 -29.20
CA LEU A 413 24.21 15.44 -28.36
C LEU A 413 24.17 15.84 -26.89
N THR A 414 23.10 15.45 -26.20
CA THR A 414 22.99 15.58 -24.75
C THR A 414 23.12 14.21 -24.12
N ILE A 415 24.15 14.02 -23.29
CA ILE A 415 24.29 12.85 -22.42
C ILE A 415 23.76 13.26 -21.05
N LEU A 416 22.75 12.56 -20.57
CA LEU A 416 22.07 12.89 -19.31
C LEU A 416 21.87 11.68 -18.42
N LYS A 417 21.65 11.96 -17.13
CA LYS A 417 21.23 10.99 -16.13
C LYS A 417 20.06 11.53 -15.31
N MET A 418 19.13 10.66 -14.92
CA MET A 418 17.96 11.00 -14.12
C MET A 418 17.77 9.97 -13.02
N ASP A 419 17.65 10.41 -11.77
CA ASP A 419 17.23 9.54 -10.67
C ASP A 419 15.73 9.28 -10.80
N ALA A 420 15.39 8.10 -11.28
CA ALA A 420 14.01 7.69 -11.51
C ALA A 420 13.30 7.17 -10.25
N THR A 421 13.95 7.25 -9.08
CA THR A 421 13.32 6.98 -7.77
C THR A 421 12.75 8.26 -7.14
N THR A 422 13.31 9.40 -7.50
CA THR A 422 12.91 10.72 -7.02
C THR A 422 12.25 11.58 -8.09
N ASN A 423 12.25 11.16 -9.35
CA ASN A 423 11.63 11.88 -10.44
C ASN A 423 10.68 10.97 -11.26
N ASP A 424 9.42 11.39 -11.42
CA ASP A 424 8.43 10.69 -12.25
C ASP A 424 8.68 11.00 -13.73
N LEU A 425 8.45 10.01 -14.61
CA LEU A 425 8.47 10.22 -16.06
C LEU A 425 7.14 10.84 -16.53
N PRO A 426 7.16 11.87 -17.39
CA PRO A 426 5.94 12.39 -17.98
C PRO A 426 5.31 11.38 -18.96
N ALA A 427 4.00 11.50 -19.19
CA ALA A 427 3.29 10.68 -20.17
C ALA A 427 3.87 10.82 -21.59
N SER A 428 4.45 11.98 -21.91
CA SER A 428 5.17 12.27 -23.16
C SER A 428 6.38 11.36 -23.38
N ALA A 429 6.99 10.81 -22.32
CA ALA A 429 8.09 9.86 -22.44
C ALA A 429 7.67 8.60 -23.22
N GLY A 430 6.42 8.16 -23.08
CA GLY A 430 5.88 7.03 -23.84
C GLY A 430 6.45 5.65 -23.45
N PHE A 431 7.14 5.54 -22.31
CA PHE A 431 7.67 4.27 -21.79
C PHE A 431 7.60 4.22 -20.26
N LYS A 432 7.81 3.02 -19.70
CA LYS A 432 7.97 2.78 -18.25
C LYS A 432 9.34 2.20 -17.98
N ILE A 433 9.93 2.53 -16.84
CA ILE A 433 11.18 1.94 -16.37
C ILE A 433 10.84 0.66 -15.62
N THR A 434 11.39 -0.47 -16.07
CA THR A 434 11.16 -1.80 -15.49
C THR A 434 12.36 -2.31 -14.68
N GLY A 435 13.50 -1.63 -14.75
CA GLY A 435 14.73 -1.98 -14.04
C GLY A 435 15.80 -0.90 -14.17
N PHE A 436 16.88 -1.02 -13.39
CA PHE A 436 17.95 -0.03 -13.32
C PHE A 436 19.35 -0.63 -13.57
N PRO A 437 20.26 0.07 -14.28
CA PRO A 437 19.99 1.28 -15.07
C PRO A 437 19.21 0.94 -16.35
N ALA A 438 18.29 1.81 -16.75
CA ALA A 438 17.67 1.78 -18.07
C ALA A 438 18.33 2.86 -18.95
N ILE A 439 18.80 2.47 -20.13
CA ILE A 439 19.48 3.38 -21.06
C ILE A 439 18.64 3.50 -22.32
N LYS A 440 18.36 4.74 -22.74
CA LYS A 440 17.55 5.01 -23.92
C LYS A 440 18.15 6.14 -24.76
N PHE A 441 17.97 6.03 -26.07
CA PHE A 441 18.39 7.06 -27.02
C PHE A 441 17.18 7.67 -27.73
N LYS A 442 17.10 8.99 -27.75
CA LYS A 442 16.12 9.74 -28.55
C LYS A 442 16.87 10.46 -29.66
N PRO A 443 16.60 10.15 -30.94
CA PRO A 443 17.18 10.89 -32.05
C PRO A 443 16.60 12.31 -32.19
N ALA A 444 17.38 13.25 -32.69
CA ALA A 444 16.94 14.62 -32.96
C ALA A 444 15.68 14.64 -33.87
N GLY A 445 14.69 15.48 -33.54
CA GLY A 445 13.40 15.56 -34.23
C GLY A 445 12.45 14.37 -34.02
N SER A 446 12.82 13.38 -33.20
CA SER A 446 11.97 12.22 -32.89
C SER A 446 11.22 12.40 -31.56
N LYS A 447 10.06 11.72 -31.42
CA LYS A 447 9.40 11.52 -30.12
C LYS A 447 9.54 10.10 -29.59
N THR A 448 10.14 9.20 -30.37
CA THR A 448 10.33 7.80 -30.01
C THR A 448 11.73 7.55 -29.51
N PHE A 449 11.82 6.71 -28.47
CA PHE A 449 13.06 6.24 -27.90
C PHE A 449 13.47 4.90 -28.51
N VAL A 450 14.77 4.69 -28.59
CA VAL A 450 15.41 3.41 -28.92
C VAL A 450 16.05 2.88 -27.65
N ASP A 451 15.76 1.62 -27.34
CA ASP A 451 16.28 0.96 -26.14
C ASP A 451 17.71 0.46 -26.39
N TYR A 452 18.55 0.62 -25.38
CA TYR A 452 19.91 0.11 -25.40
C TYR A 452 19.99 -1.22 -24.66
N GLU A 453 20.31 -2.27 -25.40
CA GLU A 453 20.43 -3.66 -24.90
C GLU A 453 21.88 -4.18 -24.98
N GLY A 454 22.85 -3.31 -25.28
CA GLY A 454 24.26 -3.67 -25.38
C GLY A 454 24.95 -3.82 -24.01
N ASP A 455 26.20 -4.27 -24.03
CA ASP A 455 27.04 -4.29 -22.83
C ASP A 455 27.46 -2.88 -22.42
N ARG A 456 27.63 -2.61 -21.12
CA ARG A 456 27.80 -1.23 -20.63
C ARG A 456 29.24 -0.69 -20.74
N SER A 457 30.00 -1.13 -21.74
CA SER A 457 31.33 -0.59 -22.05
C SER A 457 31.24 0.76 -22.76
N LEU A 458 32.33 1.53 -22.72
CA LEU A 458 32.42 2.82 -23.39
C LEU A 458 32.33 2.66 -24.92
N GLU A 459 32.94 1.60 -25.44
CA GLU A 459 32.94 1.26 -26.86
C GLU A 459 31.53 0.94 -27.36
N SER A 460 30.79 0.09 -26.65
CA SER A 460 29.43 -0.30 -27.06
C SER A 460 28.46 0.88 -27.00
N LEU A 461 28.56 1.73 -25.97
CA LEU A 461 27.76 2.95 -25.86
C LEU A 461 28.08 3.95 -27.00
N THR A 462 29.36 4.11 -27.33
CA THR A 462 29.80 4.96 -28.44
C THR A 462 29.27 4.46 -29.78
N GLU A 463 29.38 3.16 -30.06
CA GLU A 463 28.83 2.55 -31.28
C GLU A 463 27.32 2.74 -31.37
N PHE A 464 26.61 2.59 -30.25
CA PHE A 464 25.16 2.78 -30.19
C PHE A 464 24.75 4.23 -30.49
N ILE A 465 25.45 5.22 -29.93
CA ILE A 465 25.24 6.64 -30.26
C ILE A 465 25.38 6.85 -31.77
N HIS A 466 26.48 6.39 -32.36
CA HIS A 466 26.76 6.61 -33.79
C HIS A 466 25.81 5.84 -34.71
N THR A 467 25.26 4.72 -34.26
CA THR A 467 24.25 3.96 -35.00
C THR A 467 22.89 4.67 -35.06
N ASN A 468 22.53 5.40 -34.00
CA ASN A 468 21.19 5.96 -33.84
C ASN A 468 21.11 7.48 -34.04
N ALA A 469 22.23 8.19 -33.94
CA ALA A 469 22.27 9.65 -34.03
C ALA A 469 21.78 10.19 -35.38
N LYS A 470 21.01 11.28 -35.32
CA LYS A 470 20.60 12.04 -36.49
C LYS A 470 21.58 13.17 -36.80
N ASN A 471 22.19 13.75 -35.78
CA ASN A 471 23.22 14.75 -35.97
C ASN A 471 24.54 14.08 -36.36
N ASN A 472 25.33 14.79 -37.19
CA ASN A 472 26.68 14.36 -37.53
C ASN A 472 27.61 14.58 -36.34
N LEU A 473 27.85 13.49 -35.62
CA LEU A 473 28.78 13.39 -34.49
C LEU A 473 30.15 12.91 -34.97
N THR A 474 31.19 13.61 -34.54
CA THR A 474 32.58 13.18 -34.75
C THR A 474 32.91 12.15 -33.68
N GLN A 475 33.48 11.01 -34.08
CA GLN A 475 33.96 10.03 -33.11
C GLN A 475 35.08 10.64 -32.25
N PRO A 476 34.96 10.56 -30.91
CA PRO A 476 36.04 10.94 -30.00
C PRO A 476 37.29 10.11 -30.29
N LYS A 477 38.47 10.74 -30.24
CA LYS A 477 39.75 10.05 -30.47
C LYS A 477 39.96 9.03 -29.34
N PRO A 478 40.27 7.75 -29.61
CA PRO A 478 40.46 6.75 -28.56
C PRO A 478 41.61 7.18 -27.65
N THR A 479 41.32 7.36 -26.36
CA THR A 479 42.31 7.70 -25.35
C THR A 479 43.17 6.45 -25.12
N THR A 480 44.37 6.44 -25.69
CA THR A 480 45.32 5.34 -25.52
C THR A 480 45.84 5.40 -24.09
N SER A 481 45.47 4.41 -23.27
CA SER A 481 46.04 4.21 -21.93
C SER A 481 47.49 3.73 -22.06
N GLU A 482 48.43 4.67 -22.11
CA GLU A 482 49.87 4.40 -22.02
C GLU A 482 50.28 4.22 -20.55
N ALA A 483 50.03 3.04 -19.97
CA ALA A 483 50.57 2.63 -18.67
C ALA A 483 50.49 1.11 -18.44
N ALA A 484 51.08 0.29 -19.32
CA ALA A 484 51.31 -1.12 -19.01
C ALA A 484 52.41 -1.75 -19.88
N THR A 485 53.60 -1.15 -19.96
CA THR A 485 54.76 -1.89 -20.50
C THR A 485 56.07 -1.47 -19.82
N GLU A 486 56.25 -1.83 -18.55
CA GLU A 486 57.61 -1.86 -17.97
C GLU A 486 57.68 -2.70 -16.70
N THR A 487 57.61 -4.04 -16.81
CA THR A 487 58.41 -4.97 -15.99
C THR A 487 58.22 -6.41 -16.45
N ALA A 488 59.09 -6.90 -17.35
CA ALA A 488 59.33 -8.34 -17.50
C ALA A 488 60.68 -8.60 -18.21
N THR A 489 61.78 -8.33 -17.51
CA THR A 489 63.08 -8.91 -17.88
C THR A 489 63.99 -9.04 -16.65
N SER A 490 63.92 -10.20 -15.98
CA SER A 490 65.12 -10.91 -15.48
C SER A 490 64.76 -12.34 -15.06
N THR A 491 65.10 -13.25 -15.97
CA THR A 491 65.62 -14.60 -15.82
C THR A 491 65.87 -15.15 -14.39
N SER A 492 65.37 -16.35 -14.11
CA SER A 492 66.23 -17.49 -13.78
C SER A 492 65.52 -18.84 -13.93
N THR A 493 66.32 -19.82 -14.34
CA THR A 493 65.98 -21.14 -14.90
C THR A 493 66.16 -22.23 -13.83
N SER A 494 65.28 -23.25 -13.79
CA SER A 494 65.66 -24.66 -13.49
C SER A 494 64.46 -25.60 -13.76
N THR A 495 64.42 -26.27 -14.91
CA THR A 495 64.72 -27.70 -15.21
C THR A 495 63.84 -28.79 -14.56
N SER A 496 63.08 -29.48 -15.45
CA SER A 496 62.72 -30.92 -15.54
C SER A 496 61.85 -31.55 -14.43
N THR A 497 60.84 -32.38 -14.68
CA THR A 497 60.68 -33.48 -15.66
C THR A 497 59.19 -33.82 -15.88
N SER A 498 58.93 -34.49 -17.01
CA SER A 498 57.66 -35.01 -17.52
C SER A 498 56.98 -36.10 -16.67
N GLU A 499 55.64 -36.16 -16.70
CA GLU A 499 54.91 -37.34 -17.20
C GLU A 499 53.45 -37.00 -17.53
N ALA A 500 52.94 -37.63 -18.58
CA ALA A 500 51.62 -37.38 -19.16
C ALA A 500 50.64 -38.49 -18.76
N ALA A 501 49.40 -38.12 -18.38
CA ALA A 501 48.20 -38.92 -18.57
C ALA A 501 46.93 -38.04 -18.39
N THR A 502 46.10 -37.96 -19.42
CA THR A 502 44.72 -37.44 -19.45
C THR A 502 43.79 -38.61 -19.83
N PRO A 503 42.44 -38.50 -19.82
CA PRO A 503 41.47 -37.58 -19.18
C PRO A 503 40.44 -38.37 -18.31
N THR A 504 39.48 -37.80 -17.57
CA THR A 504 38.16 -37.20 -17.93
C THR A 504 37.43 -36.84 -16.62
N ALA A 505 36.94 -35.61 -16.40
CA ALA A 505 35.55 -35.09 -16.61
C ALA A 505 34.46 -35.86 -15.82
N GLY A 506 33.52 -35.27 -15.07
CA GLY A 506 33.09 -33.87 -14.87
C GLY A 506 32.53 -33.67 -13.43
N HIS A 507 32.71 -32.51 -12.81
CA HIS A 507 31.89 -31.28 -12.91
C HIS A 507 30.55 -31.37 -12.18
N ASP A 508 30.63 -31.13 -10.87
CA ASP A 508 29.61 -30.44 -10.07
C ASP A 508 29.78 -28.93 -10.29
N HIS A 509 28.67 -28.22 -10.53
CA HIS A 509 28.58 -26.77 -10.39
C HIS A 509 27.57 -26.47 -9.29
N GLU A 510 28.09 -25.94 -8.18
CA GLU A 510 27.36 -25.41 -7.04
C GLU A 510 27.31 -23.88 -7.19
N GLU A 511 26.08 -23.38 -7.27
CA GLU A 511 25.63 -22.03 -6.86
C GLU A 511 25.98 -21.83 -5.36
N LEU A 512 26.29 -20.66 -4.80
CA LEU A 512 26.06 -19.25 -5.12
C LEU A 512 27.03 -18.38 -4.29
#